data_AF-A0A2D0XQP2-F1
#
_entry.id   AF-A0A2D0XQP2-F1
#
_cell.length_a   1.000
_cell.length_b   1.000
_cell.length_c   1.000
_cell.angle_alpha   90.00
_cell.angle_beta   90.00
_cell.angle_gamma   90.00
#
_symmetry.space_group_name_H-M   'P 1'
#
loop_
_entity.id
_entity.type
_entity.pdbx_description
1 polymer ?
#
loop_
_entity_poly.entity_id
_entity_poly.type
_entity_poly.pdbx_seq_one_letter_code
_entity_poly.pdbx_strand_id
1 'polypeptide(L)'
;ILAWSMSFWPFGIDEQKVYNDDLKISFTDENSEVTSIYAKTKEVDRKQELKDKITSKVEDFLKAANKLQPKTEPKEENKKISFNAAKTALEEIEKNQKLLKEHADDFFSVAKETPSKTTLKTEIKAIIDNCDTFRTQIKTVLELK
;
A
#
# COMPACT_ATOMS: atom_id res chain seq x y z
N ILE A 1 -6.60 39.38 20.03
CA ILE A 1 -5.96 38.04 20.10
C ILE A 1 -6.71 37.16 19.09
N LEU A 2 -6.00 36.73 18.05
CA LEU A 2 -6.49 35.93 16.92
C LEU A 2 -6.82 34.51 17.39
N ALA A 3 -8.07 34.07 17.26
CA ALA A 3 -8.46 32.69 17.55
C ALA A 3 -9.63 32.26 16.65
N TRP A 4 -9.43 32.27 15.34
CA TRP A 4 -10.32 31.60 14.39
C TRP A 4 -9.51 31.04 13.22
N SER A 5 -8.89 29.89 13.42
CA SER A 5 -9.05 28.78 12.49
C SER A 5 -8.60 27.50 13.18
N MET A 6 -9.42 26.98 14.08
CA MET A 6 -9.50 25.53 14.17
C MET A 6 -10.06 25.12 12.80
N SER A 7 -9.18 24.76 11.86
CA SER A 7 -9.56 23.88 10.76
C SER A 7 -9.89 22.54 11.41
N PHE A 8 -11.04 22.51 12.07
CA PHE A 8 -11.57 21.36 12.77
C PHE A 8 -12.12 20.45 11.67
N TRP A 9 -11.31 19.50 11.23
CA TRP A 9 -11.85 18.37 10.50
C TRP A 9 -12.75 17.60 11.47
N PRO A 10 -14.01 17.33 11.12
CA PRO A 10 -14.84 16.46 11.94
C PRO A 10 -14.38 15.02 11.68
N PHE A 11 -13.27 14.60 12.30
CA PHE A 11 -12.83 13.21 12.22
C PHE A 11 -13.85 12.34 12.96
N GLY A 12 -14.54 11.50 12.21
CA GLY A 12 -15.63 10.67 12.69
C GLY A 12 -15.15 9.28 13.07
N ILE A 13 -16.07 8.56 13.72
CA ILE A 13 -15.94 7.12 14.00
C ILE A 13 -15.66 6.31 12.70
N ASP A 14 -15.98 6.87 11.53
CA ASP A 14 -15.82 6.21 10.23
C ASP A 14 -14.35 6.10 9.81
N GLU A 15 -13.53 7.15 9.95
CA GLU A 15 -12.11 7.10 9.61
C GLU A 15 -11.32 6.19 10.57
N GLN A 16 -11.64 6.23 11.87
CA GLN A 16 -11.03 5.32 12.84
C GLN A 16 -11.37 3.86 12.53
N LYS A 17 -12.60 3.58 12.11
CA LYS A 17 -13.02 2.24 11.69
C LYS A 17 -12.27 1.79 10.43
N VAL A 18 -12.21 2.63 9.40
CA VAL A 18 -11.46 2.31 8.17
C VAL A 18 -9.98 2.08 8.48
N TYR A 19 -9.37 2.86 9.38
CA TYR A 19 -7.98 2.67 9.78
C TYR A 19 -7.76 1.36 10.57
N ASN A 20 -8.65 1.02 11.49
CA ASN A 20 -8.50 -0.16 12.35
C ASN A 20 -8.86 -1.47 11.63
N ASP A 21 -9.87 -1.44 10.75
CA ASP A 21 -10.48 -2.64 10.17
C ASP A 21 -10.07 -2.80 8.70
N ASP A 22 -10.34 -1.81 7.85
CA ASP A 22 -10.16 -1.90 6.40
C ASP A 22 -8.68 -1.74 5.99
N LEU A 23 -7.92 -0.89 6.69
CA LEU A 23 -6.52 -0.59 6.36
C LEU A 23 -5.56 -1.64 6.93
N LYS A 24 -6.00 -2.60 7.76
CA LYS A 24 -5.14 -3.55 8.52
C LYS A 24 -4.66 -4.77 7.71
N ILE A 25 -4.31 -4.56 6.46
CA ILE A 25 -3.78 -5.62 5.58
C ILE A 25 -2.35 -6.01 5.99
N SER A 26 -2.15 -7.26 6.39
CA SER A 26 -0.80 -7.78 6.67
C SER A 26 -0.24 -8.56 5.48
N PHE A 27 0.99 -8.22 5.11
CA PHE A 27 1.87 -9.07 4.32
C PHE A 27 2.78 -9.84 5.28
N THR A 28 3.23 -11.04 4.91
CA THR A 28 4.19 -11.78 5.75
C THR A 28 5.57 -11.12 5.68
N ASP A 29 6.26 -11.29 4.55
CA ASP A 29 7.50 -10.61 4.17
C ASP A 29 7.74 -10.87 2.68
N GLU A 30 8.60 -10.08 2.04
CA GLU A 30 8.81 -10.16 0.60
C GLU A 30 9.37 -11.53 0.15
N ASN A 31 10.15 -12.21 1.00
CA ASN A 31 10.75 -13.50 0.64
C ASN A 31 9.72 -14.61 0.73
N SER A 32 8.92 -14.63 1.79
CA SER A 32 7.86 -15.62 1.99
C SER A 32 6.81 -15.52 0.88
N GLU A 33 6.39 -14.31 0.52
CA GLU A 33 5.38 -14.12 -0.54
C GLU A 33 5.92 -14.55 -1.92
N VAL A 34 7.15 -14.16 -2.29
CA VAL A 34 7.79 -14.61 -3.55
C VAL A 34 8.02 -16.12 -3.57
N THR A 35 8.39 -16.72 -2.44
CA THR A 35 8.56 -18.17 -2.31
C THR A 35 7.24 -18.90 -2.52
N SER A 36 6.12 -18.39 -1.96
CA SER A 36 4.79 -18.95 -2.17
C SER A 36 4.38 -18.93 -3.65
N ILE A 37 4.66 -17.81 -4.34
CA ILE A 37 4.38 -17.66 -5.78
C ILE A 37 5.14 -18.71 -6.58
N TYR A 38 6.46 -18.83 -6.38
CA TYR A 38 7.29 -19.75 -7.17
C TYR A 38 7.30 -21.19 -6.68
N ALA A 39 6.66 -21.50 -5.54
CA ALA A 39 6.36 -22.88 -5.17
C ALA A 39 5.37 -23.52 -6.16
N LYS A 40 4.63 -22.71 -6.94
CA LYS A 40 3.78 -23.21 -8.02
C LYS A 40 4.60 -23.63 -9.23
N THR A 41 4.21 -24.75 -9.82
CA THR A 41 4.92 -25.36 -10.95
C THR A 41 4.50 -24.78 -12.30
N LYS A 42 3.25 -24.32 -12.44
CA LYS A 42 2.72 -23.73 -13.69
C LYS A 42 2.70 -22.21 -13.62
N GLU A 43 2.96 -21.56 -14.75
CA GLU A 43 2.93 -20.09 -14.86
C GLU A 43 1.56 -19.50 -14.50
N VAL A 44 0.48 -20.14 -14.94
CA VAL A 44 -0.90 -19.70 -14.63
C VAL A 44 -1.15 -19.71 -13.12
N ASP A 45 -0.66 -20.74 -12.43
CA ASP A 45 -0.80 -20.86 -10.98
C ASP A 45 0.06 -19.81 -10.25
N ARG A 46 1.23 -19.45 -10.78
CA ARG A 46 2.07 -18.35 -10.25
C ARG A 46 1.37 -17.00 -10.39
N LYS A 47 0.77 -16.72 -11.55
CA LYS A 47 0.00 -15.50 -11.81
C LYS A 47 -1.20 -15.39 -10.87
N GLN A 48 -1.91 -16.50 -10.67
CA GLN A 48 -3.05 -16.56 -9.76
C GLN A 48 -2.63 -16.37 -8.30
N GLU A 49 -1.55 -17.03 -7.86
CA GLU A 49 -1.03 -16.87 -6.49
C GLU A 49 -0.57 -15.43 -6.23
N LEU A 50 0.10 -14.77 -7.18
CA LEU A 50 0.46 -13.34 -7.08
C LEU A 50 -0.79 -12.47 -6.91
N LYS A 51 -1.84 -12.73 -7.69
CA LYS A 51 -3.10 -12.00 -7.61
C LYS A 51 -3.77 -12.17 -6.25
N ASP A 52 -3.85 -13.39 -5.75
CA ASP A 52 -4.57 -13.71 -4.51
C ASP A 52 -3.80 -13.24 -3.27
N LYS A 53 -2.46 -13.37 -3.28
CA LYS A 53 -1.61 -13.03 -2.13
C LYS A 53 -1.26 -11.56 -2.05
N ILE A 54 -1.02 -10.92 -3.20
CA ILE A 54 -0.49 -9.56 -3.26
C ILE A 54 -1.49 -8.63 -3.91
N THR A 55 -1.80 -8.81 -5.19
CA THR A 55 -2.50 -7.77 -5.98
C THR A 55 -3.86 -7.41 -5.38
N SER A 56 -4.68 -8.40 -5.01
CA SER A 56 -6.01 -8.17 -4.43
C SER A 56 -5.93 -7.47 -3.07
N LYS A 57 -4.96 -7.88 -2.23
CA LYS A 57 -4.71 -7.20 -0.95
C LYS A 57 -4.31 -5.73 -1.16
N VAL A 58 -3.43 -5.46 -2.13
CA VAL A 58 -3.01 -4.09 -2.45
C VAL A 58 -4.19 -3.27 -2.99
N GLU A 59 -5.09 -3.86 -3.78
CA GLU A 59 -6.32 -3.18 -4.24
C GLU A 59 -7.21 -2.78 -3.07
N ASP A 60 -7.41 -3.68 -2.10
CA ASP A 60 -8.23 -3.38 -0.93
C ASP A 60 -7.55 -2.35 -0.02
N PHE A 61 -6.22 -2.39 0.09
CA PHE A 61 -5.45 -1.36 0.79
C PHE A 61 -5.64 0.01 0.13
N LEU A 62 -5.49 0.11 -1.20
CA LEU A 62 -5.65 1.36 -1.93
C LEU A 62 -7.07 1.92 -1.80
N LYS A 63 -8.09 1.06 -1.83
CA LYS A 63 -9.48 1.49 -1.60
C LYS A 63 -9.66 2.07 -0.19
N ALA A 64 -9.12 1.42 0.84
CA ALA A 64 -9.18 1.90 2.22
C ALA A 64 -8.38 3.20 2.41
N ALA A 65 -7.16 3.24 1.86
CA ALA A 65 -6.27 4.39 1.90
C ALA A 65 -6.89 5.63 1.24
N ASN A 66 -7.53 5.46 0.09
CA ASN A 66 -8.23 6.55 -0.60
C ASN A 66 -9.43 7.11 0.18
N LYS A 67 -10.08 6.31 1.04
CA LYS A 67 -11.13 6.83 1.95
C LYS A 67 -10.54 7.70 3.06
N LEU A 68 -9.33 7.39 3.50
CA LEU A 68 -8.63 8.08 4.58
C LEU A 68 -7.84 9.31 4.11
N GLN A 69 -7.45 9.35 2.82
CA GLN A 69 -6.63 10.43 2.33
C GLN A 69 -7.43 11.75 2.30
N PRO A 70 -6.97 12.77 3.02
CA PRO A 70 -7.69 14.03 3.03
C PRO A 70 -7.60 14.75 1.68
N LYS A 71 -8.70 15.40 1.27
CA LYS A 71 -8.78 16.13 -0.02
C LYS A 71 -8.05 17.47 -0.04
N THR A 72 -7.75 18.01 1.14
CA THR A 72 -7.10 19.31 1.31
C THR A 72 -5.88 19.15 2.19
N GLU A 73 -4.80 19.84 1.86
CA GLU A 73 -3.60 19.85 2.69
C GLU A 73 -3.89 20.45 4.09
N PRO A 74 -3.40 19.84 5.18
CA PRO A 74 -3.54 20.41 6.52
C PRO A 74 -2.73 21.71 6.66
N LYS A 75 -3.18 22.61 7.54
CA LYS A 75 -2.49 23.90 7.77
C LYS A 75 -1.26 23.77 8.68
N GLU A 76 -1.27 22.80 9.59
CA GLU A 76 -0.20 22.59 10.57
C GLU A 76 1.02 21.93 9.91
N GLU A 77 2.21 22.50 10.11
CA GLU A 77 3.44 22.11 9.39
C GLU A 77 3.84 20.65 9.61
N ASN A 78 3.72 20.15 10.85
CA ASN A 78 3.92 18.75 11.18
C ASN A 78 2.96 17.82 10.41
N LYS A 79 1.67 18.19 10.32
CA LYS A 79 0.68 17.44 9.56
C LYS A 79 0.91 17.52 8.05
N LYS A 80 1.49 18.62 7.54
CA LYS A 80 1.87 18.73 6.12
C LYS A 80 2.96 17.76 5.73
N ILE A 81 4.00 17.63 6.55
CA ILE A 81 5.08 16.66 6.32
C ILE A 81 4.49 15.25 6.26
N SER A 82 3.66 14.88 7.24
CA SER A 82 2.99 13.58 7.25
C SER A 82 2.00 13.41 6.09
N PHE A 83 1.27 14.45 5.71
CA PHE A 83 0.35 14.42 4.57
C PHE A 83 1.10 14.15 3.25
N ASN A 84 2.19 14.86 3.01
CA ASN A 84 3.02 14.68 1.82
C ASN A 84 3.67 13.29 1.81
N ALA A 85 4.18 12.82 2.96
CA ALA A 85 4.74 11.48 3.07
C ALA A 85 3.69 10.38 2.83
N ALA A 86 2.48 10.51 3.38
CA ALA A 86 1.38 9.59 3.11
C ALA A 86 0.98 9.60 1.64
N LYS A 87 0.90 10.79 1.02
CA LYS A 87 0.60 10.92 -0.41
C LYS A 87 1.64 10.25 -1.29
N THR A 88 2.93 10.52 -1.07
CA THR A 88 4.03 9.88 -1.82
C THR A 88 4.02 8.37 -1.65
N ALA A 89 3.79 7.89 -0.42
CA ALA A 89 3.69 6.45 -0.17
C ALA A 89 2.55 5.81 -0.96
N LEU A 90 1.38 6.48 -1.03
CA LEU A 90 0.25 5.98 -1.81
C LEU A 90 0.55 5.93 -3.31
N GLU A 91 1.17 6.98 -3.86
CA GLU A 91 1.59 7.05 -5.27
C GLU A 91 2.58 5.92 -5.62
N GLU A 92 3.54 5.63 -4.74
CA GLU A 92 4.48 4.52 -4.93
C GLU A 92 3.78 3.14 -4.82
N ILE A 93 2.79 2.97 -3.94
CA ILE A 93 1.99 1.73 -3.89
C ILE A 93 1.25 1.53 -5.21
N GLU A 94 0.57 2.56 -5.72
CA GLU A 94 -0.16 2.49 -7.00
C GLU A 94 0.75 2.16 -8.18
N LYS A 95 1.93 2.78 -8.22
CA LYS A 95 2.95 2.51 -9.24
C LYS A 95 3.44 1.07 -9.19
N ASN A 96 3.83 0.57 -8.02
CA ASN A 96 4.30 -0.81 -7.89
C ASN A 96 3.17 -1.83 -8.13
N GLN A 97 1.94 -1.50 -7.77
CA GLN A 97 0.78 -2.34 -8.11
C GLN A 97 0.58 -2.48 -9.62
N LYS A 98 0.76 -1.40 -10.39
CA LYS A 98 0.71 -1.45 -11.85
C LYS A 98 1.81 -2.34 -12.41
N LEU A 99 3.04 -2.18 -11.91
CA LEU A 99 4.18 -3.03 -12.33
C LEU A 99 3.88 -4.52 -12.12
N LEU A 100 3.31 -4.90 -10.97
CA LEU A 100 2.91 -6.28 -10.69
C LEU A 100 1.87 -6.86 -11.66
N LYS A 101 1.06 -6.00 -12.29
CA LYS A 101 0.01 -6.39 -13.26
C LYS A 101 0.50 -6.39 -14.71
N GLU A 102 1.54 -5.62 -15.01
CA GLU A 102 1.99 -5.30 -16.37
C GLU A 102 3.28 -6.04 -16.77
N HIS A 103 3.68 -7.08 -16.02
CA HIS A 103 4.80 -7.92 -16.41
C HIS A 103 4.59 -8.57 -17.79
N ALA A 104 5.68 -8.73 -18.53
CA ALA A 104 5.69 -9.44 -19.81
C ALA A 104 5.17 -10.89 -19.66
N ASP A 105 4.60 -11.44 -20.73
CA ASP A 105 3.94 -12.76 -20.68
C ASP A 105 4.82 -13.88 -20.15
N ASP A 106 6.11 -13.84 -20.51
CA ASP A 106 7.13 -14.84 -20.16
C ASP A 106 7.78 -14.58 -18.79
N PHE A 107 7.38 -13.53 -18.07
CA PHE A 107 7.95 -13.16 -16.77
C PHE A 107 7.86 -14.31 -15.75
N PHE A 108 6.76 -15.06 -15.75
CA PHE A 108 6.56 -16.18 -14.82
C PHE A 108 7.14 -17.49 -15.32
N SER A 109 7.86 -17.49 -16.45
CA SER A 109 8.45 -18.69 -17.03
C SER A 109 9.61 -19.24 -16.20
N VAL A 110 9.89 -20.52 -16.39
CA VAL A 110 11.02 -21.21 -15.73
C VAL A 110 12.36 -20.54 -16.10
N ALA A 111 12.52 -20.14 -17.36
CA ALA A 111 13.75 -19.49 -17.84
C ALA A 111 14.00 -18.13 -17.18
N LYS A 112 12.95 -17.44 -16.73
CA LYS A 112 13.03 -16.12 -16.07
C LYS A 112 12.88 -16.19 -14.55
N GLU A 113 12.84 -17.37 -13.94
CA GLU A 113 12.56 -17.51 -12.51
C GLU A 113 13.47 -16.67 -11.61
N THR A 114 14.80 -16.74 -11.79
CA THR A 114 15.76 -15.97 -10.97
C THR A 114 15.59 -14.45 -11.11
N PRO A 115 15.62 -13.86 -12.32
CA PRO A 115 15.40 -12.42 -12.47
C PRO A 115 14.00 -12.00 -12.00
N SER A 116 12.96 -12.77 -12.30
CA SER A 116 11.59 -12.43 -11.92
C SER A 116 11.35 -12.52 -10.40
N LYS A 117 11.98 -13.47 -9.69
CA LYS A 117 11.99 -13.50 -8.22
C LYS A 117 12.61 -12.23 -7.64
N THR A 118 13.73 -11.77 -8.22
CA THR A 118 14.42 -10.55 -7.77
C THR A 118 13.57 -9.31 -7.98
N THR A 119 12.92 -9.19 -9.14
CA THR A 119 11.99 -8.11 -9.45
C THR A 119 10.80 -8.10 -8.51
N LEU A 120 10.08 -9.24 -8.37
CA LEU A 120 8.92 -9.33 -7.46
C LEU A 120 9.31 -9.02 -6.02
N LYS A 121 10.47 -9.49 -5.56
CA LYS A 121 10.96 -9.21 -4.21
C LYS A 121 11.09 -7.70 -3.98
N THR A 122 11.60 -6.98 -4.96
CA THR A 122 11.80 -5.52 -4.87
C THR A 122 10.46 -4.79 -4.87
N GLU A 123 9.55 -5.15 -5.77
CA GLU A 123 8.23 -4.52 -5.90
C GLU A 123 7.35 -4.81 -4.67
N ILE A 124 7.32 -6.06 -4.20
CA ILE A 124 6.57 -6.46 -3.00
C ILE A 124 7.15 -5.76 -1.77
N LYS A 125 8.48 -5.68 -1.63
CA LYS A 125 9.10 -4.93 -0.54
C LYS A 125 8.71 -3.45 -0.57
N ALA A 126 8.77 -2.82 -1.73
CA ALA A 126 8.38 -1.42 -1.88
C ALA A 126 6.90 -1.21 -1.48
N ILE A 127 6.01 -2.12 -1.83
CA ILE A 127 4.60 -2.08 -1.42
C ILE A 127 4.47 -2.20 0.10
N ILE A 128 5.14 -3.17 0.73
CA ILE A 128 5.07 -3.39 2.19
C ILE A 128 5.57 -2.14 2.93
N ASP A 129 6.77 -1.66 2.59
CA ASP A 129 7.40 -0.49 3.23
C ASP A 129 6.53 0.77 3.08
N ASN A 130 5.93 0.98 1.90
CA ASN A 130 5.04 2.13 1.67
C ASN A 130 3.67 1.96 2.34
N CYS A 131 3.13 0.74 2.48
CA CYS A 131 1.89 0.51 3.24
C CYS A 131 2.08 0.92 4.72
N ASP A 132 3.20 0.52 5.32
CA ASP A 132 3.54 0.87 6.70
C ASP A 132 3.81 2.37 6.87
N THR A 133 4.49 2.97 5.88
CA THR A 133 4.67 4.42 5.83
C THR A 133 3.33 5.14 5.76
N PHE A 134 2.45 4.75 4.83
CA PHE A 134 1.12 5.35 4.69
C PHE A 134 0.33 5.27 6.01
N ARG A 135 0.26 4.09 6.65
CA ARG A 135 -0.43 3.90 7.93
C ARG A 135 0.09 4.84 9.02
N THR A 136 1.41 4.87 9.18
CA THR A 136 2.05 5.68 10.22
C THR A 136 1.76 7.17 10.02
N GLN A 137 1.87 7.63 8.77
CA GLN A 137 1.70 9.04 8.46
C GLN A 137 0.22 9.45 8.47
N ILE A 138 -0.68 8.64 7.92
CA ILE A 138 -2.11 8.95 7.89
C ILE A 138 -2.71 8.98 9.29
N LYS A 139 -2.22 8.14 10.21
CA LYS A 139 -2.59 8.20 11.64
C LYS A 139 -2.30 9.57 12.23
N THR A 140 -1.12 10.13 11.92
CA THR A 140 -0.69 11.46 12.39
C THR A 140 -1.53 12.56 11.76
N VAL A 141 -1.80 12.48 10.45
CA VAL A 141 -2.59 13.48 9.70
C VAL A 141 -4.01 13.57 10.23
N LEU A 142 -4.64 12.42 10.49
CA LEU A 142 -6.02 12.30 10.92
C LEU A 142 -6.20 12.23 12.45
N GLU A 143 -5.12 12.32 13.22
CA GLU A 143 -5.12 12.22 14.68
C GLU A 143 -5.84 10.96 15.23
N LEU A 144 -5.71 9.84 14.52
CA LEU A 144 -6.37 8.59 14.88
C LEU A 144 -5.72 7.96 16.11
N LYS A 145 -6.53 7.25 16.90
CA LYS A 145 -6.11 6.58 18.14
C LYS A 145 -5.47 5.22 17.84
#